data_AF-A0A0C4E719-F1
#
_entry.id   AF-A0A0C4E719-F1
#
_cell.length_a   1.000
_cell.length_b   1.000
_cell.length_c   1.000
_cell.angle_alpha   90.00
_cell.angle_beta   90.00
_cell.angle_gamma   90.00
#
_symmetry.space_group_name_H-M   'P 1'
#
loop_
_entity.id
_entity.type
_entity.pdbx_description
1 polymer ?
#
loop_
_entity_poly.entity_id
_entity_poly.type
_entity_poly.pdbx_seq_one_letter_code
_entity_poly.pdbx_strand_id
1 'polypeptide(L)'
;MYTALAIMMGTVWLRLSTDQTSIIPLTNAIFFGSAFMSFMAVAYVPAFIEDRQQYVKEHHNGLYGASALVISNFLIGIPYLFLIAITFSAISYWLSNFRPTADAFFTWVMWVFLDLLAAESLVVLVTALFPSFVVSLALVAFANGLWMSVNGFMVQPTILNVFYKYVFHYWDYQKYVFEGMMVNEFGYRSYSCGDSCQCMYVTELADQCRIAGTGVLKQYGYGTGKMAQHVGIMISIIAGYRIAGWIALKLRK
;
A
#
# COMPACT_ATOMS: atom_id res chain seq x y z
N MET A 1 -3.87 8.05 15.26
CA MET A 1 -3.95 6.59 15.01
C MET A 1 -2.81 6.11 14.11
N TYR A 2 -2.62 6.67 12.92
CA TYR A 2 -1.49 6.36 12.02
C TYR A 2 -0.10 6.52 12.68
N THR A 3 0.09 7.55 13.50
CA THR A 3 1.33 7.74 14.28
C THR A 3 1.58 6.63 15.31
N ALA A 4 0.52 6.15 15.98
CA ALA A 4 0.62 5.03 16.91
C ALA A 4 0.99 3.74 16.18
N LEU A 5 0.41 3.50 14.99
CA LEU A 5 0.81 2.39 14.12
C LEU A 5 2.29 2.51 13.70
N ALA A 6 2.76 3.73 13.38
CA ALA A 6 4.15 3.99 13.01
C ALA A 6 5.11 3.65 14.15
N ILE A 7 4.79 4.09 15.37
CA ILE A 7 5.57 3.78 16.56
C ILE A 7 5.57 2.27 16.82
N MET A 8 4.39 1.65 16.82
CA MET A 8 4.24 0.21 17.05
C MET A 8 5.07 -0.60 16.04
N MET A 9 4.94 -0.31 14.75
CA MET A 9 5.75 -0.95 13.70
C MET A 9 7.25 -0.71 13.95
N GLY A 10 7.66 0.53 14.16
CA GLY A 10 9.06 0.86 14.40
C GLY A 10 9.65 0.18 15.64
N THR A 11 8.85 -0.04 16.69
CA THR A 11 9.30 -0.73 17.91
C THR A 11 9.29 -2.25 17.81
N VAL A 12 8.36 -2.84 17.05
CA VAL A 12 8.28 -4.30 16.86
C VAL A 12 9.43 -4.78 15.98
N TRP A 13 9.72 -4.04 14.90
CA TRP A 13 10.84 -4.30 14.00
C TRP A 13 11.96 -3.30 14.27
N LEU A 14 12.47 -3.28 15.51
CA LEU A 14 13.47 -2.31 15.94
C LEU A 14 14.86 -2.68 15.42
N ARG A 15 15.46 -1.77 14.66
CA ARG A 15 16.87 -1.81 14.21
C ARG A 15 17.33 -3.16 13.67
N LEU A 16 16.74 -3.58 12.53
CA LEU A 16 17.15 -4.83 11.90
C LEU A 16 18.60 -4.73 11.37
N SER A 17 19.38 -5.78 11.61
CA SER A 17 20.76 -5.89 11.14
C SER A 17 20.83 -6.33 9.69
N THR A 18 21.99 -6.17 9.04
CA THR A 18 22.25 -6.62 7.66
C THR A 18 22.60 -8.10 7.56
N ASP A 19 21.90 -8.95 8.29
CA ASP A 19 22.14 -10.38 8.33
C ASP A 19 21.01 -11.15 7.66
N GLN A 20 21.27 -12.38 7.23
CA GLN A 20 20.27 -13.23 6.59
C GLN A 20 19.03 -13.48 7.46
N THR A 21 19.18 -13.46 8.80
CA THR A 21 18.08 -13.60 9.76
C THR A 21 17.10 -12.43 9.71
N SER A 22 17.55 -11.27 9.25
CA SER A 22 16.75 -10.04 9.16
C SER A 22 15.91 -9.96 7.87
N ILE A 23 16.18 -10.81 6.86
CA ILE A 23 15.48 -10.78 5.57
C ILE A 23 13.97 -11.00 5.75
N ILE A 24 13.58 -12.05 6.47
CA ILE A 24 12.16 -12.36 6.71
C ILE A 24 11.48 -11.24 7.52
N PRO A 25 12.00 -10.81 8.68
CA PRO A 25 11.34 -9.76 9.44
C PRO A 25 11.35 -8.40 8.73
N LEU A 26 12.31 -8.08 7.86
CA LEU A 26 12.23 -6.91 6.96
C LEU A 26 11.04 -7.03 6.00
N THR A 27 10.89 -8.17 5.32
CA THR A 27 9.75 -8.42 4.42
C THR A 27 8.42 -8.30 5.18
N ASN A 28 8.34 -8.85 6.40
CA ASN A 28 7.15 -8.77 7.24
C ASN A 28 6.85 -7.31 7.65
N ALA A 29 7.88 -6.52 7.96
CA ALA A 29 7.73 -5.10 8.26
C ALA A 29 7.20 -4.32 7.05
N ILE A 30 7.70 -4.61 5.84
CA ILE A 30 7.22 -4.00 4.60
C ILE A 30 5.73 -4.31 4.39
N PHE A 31 5.35 -5.60 4.47
CA PHE A 31 3.96 -6.02 4.32
C PHE A 31 3.06 -5.37 5.38
N PHE A 32 3.47 -5.42 6.65
CA PHE A 32 2.69 -4.84 7.74
C PHE A 32 2.50 -3.34 7.54
N GLY A 33 3.58 -2.63 7.19
CA GLY A 33 3.58 -1.20 6.98
C GLY A 33 2.64 -0.75 5.85
N SER A 34 2.67 -1.41 4.70
CA SER A 34 1.77 -1.06 3.59
C SER A 34 0.33 -1.51 3.87
N ALA A 35 0.12 -2.78 4.22
CA ALA A 35 -1.23 -3.34 4.33
C ALA A 35 -2.05 -2.67 5.44
N PHE A 36 -1.45 -2.43 6.61
CA PHE A 36 -2.17 -1.79 7.71
C PHE A 36 -2.40 -0.29 7.49
N MET A 37 -1.51 0.41 6.78
CA MET A 37 -1.77 1.81 6.40
C MET A 37 -3.02 1.92 5.53
N SER A 38 -3.14 1.04 4.53
CA SER A 38 -4.35 0.95 3.70
C SER A 38 -5.59 0.50 4.44
N PHE A 39 -5.47 -0.50 5.32
CA PHE A 39 -6.59 -0.99 6.11
C PHE A 39 -7.19 0.10 7.00
N MET A 40 -6.35 0.99 7.54
CA MET A 40 -6.78 2.09 8.40
C MET A 40 -7.57 3.17 7.64
N ALA A 41 -7.50 3.22 6.30
CA ALA A 41 -8.35 4.09 5.50
C ALA A 41 -9.85 3.78 5.68
N VAL A 42 -10.21 2.58 6.14
CA VAL A 42 -11.60 2.20 6.49
C VAL A 42 -12.22 3.17 7.51
N ALA A 43 -11.41 3.77 8.39
CA ALA A 43 -11.88 4.76 9.36
C ALA A 43 -12.39 6.07 8.72
N TYR A 44 -12.15 6.28 7.42
CA TYR A 44 -12.64 7.42 6.65
C TYR A 44 -14.11 7.28 6.21
N VAL A 45 -14.66 6.06 6.19
CA VAL A 45 -16.07 5.78 5.82
C VAL A 45 -17.09 6.73 6.48
N PRO A 46 -17.11 6.92 7.82
CA PRO A 46 -18.12 7.77 8.45
C PRO A 46 -18.02 9.24 8.01
N ALA A 47 -16.80 9.77 7.87
CA ALA A 47 -16.59 11.15 7.44
C ALA A 47 -17.12 11.36 6.00
N PHE A 48 -16.86 10.42 5.09
CA PHE A 48 -17.39 10.53 3.73
C PHE A 48 -18.92 10.35 3.66
N ILE A 49 -19.52 9.56 4.56
CA ILE A 49 -21.00 9.47 4.66
C ILE A 49 -21.59 10.82 5.06
N GLU A 50 -20.97 11.52 6.01
CA GLU A 50 -21.40 12.85 6.45
C GLU A 50 -21.32 13.87 5.30
N ASP A 51 -20.18 13.93 4.61
CA ASP A 51 -19.98 14.78 3.42
C ASP A 51 -21.04 14.48 2.34
N ARG A 52 -21.32 13.19 2.10
CA ARG A 52 -22.35 12.77 1.14
C ARG A 52 -23.75 13.22 1.56
N GLN A 53 -24.10 13.13 2.85
CA GLN A 53 -25.42 13.56 3.35
C GLN A 53 -25.62 15.06 3.15
N GLN A 54 -24.57 15.85 3.35
CA GLN A 54 -24.59 17.28 3.08
C GLN A 54 -24.73 17.56 1.58
N TYR A 55 -23.94 16.86 0.75
CA TYR A 55 -24.03 16.94 -0.71
C TYR A 55 -25.44 16.67 -1.23
N VAL A 56 -26.13 15.63 -0.75
CA VAL A 56 -27.49 15.32 -1.22
C VAL A 56 -28.45 16.49 -0.98
N LYS A 57 -28.37 17.14 0.20
CA LYS A 57 -29.20 18.32 0.52
C LYS A 57 -28.88 19.49 -0.40
N GLU A 58 -27.59 19.79 -0.60
CA GLU A 58 -27.12 20.92 -1.40
C GLU A 58 -27.37 20.72 -2.90
N HIS A 59 -27.28 19.47 -3.37
CA HIS A 59 -27.60 19.09 -4.73
C HIS A 59 -29.08 19.24 -5.05
N HIS A 60 -29.97 18.86 -4.12
CA HIS A 60 -31.42 19.11 -4.26
C HIS A 60 -31.76 20.60 -4.32
N ASN A 61 -30.96 21.44 -3.67
CA ASN A 61 -31.08 22.90 -3.75
C ASN A 61 -30.42 23.50 -5.01
N GLY A 62 -29.79 22.68 -5.86
CA GLY A 62 -29.16 23.12 -7.11
C GLY A 62 -27.82 23.85 -6.94
N LEU A 63 -27.14 23.72 -5.79
CA LEU A 63 -25.91 24.47 -5.49
C LEU A 63 -24.68 23.94 -6.25
N TYR A 64 -24.47 22.62 -6.26
CA TYR A 64 -23.37 21.98 -7.00
C TYR A 64 -23.66 20.50 -7.33
N GLY A 65 -22.86 19.93 -8.25
CA GLY A 65 -23.01 18.55 -8.71
C GLY A 65 -21.95 17.59 -8.18
N ALA A 66 -22.11 16.29 -8.46
CA ALA A 66 -21.23 15.22 -8.00
C ALA A 66 -19.74 15.42 -8.36
N SER A 67 -19.45 16.08 -9.49
CA SER A 67 -18.07 16.39 -9.90
C SER A 67 -17.38 17.34 -8.94
N ALA A 68 -18.09 18.35 -8.44
CA ALA A 68 -17.53 19.32 -7.50
C ALA A 68 -17.18 18.64 -6.17
N LEU A 69 -18.05 17.74 -5.66
CA LEU A 69 -17.76 16.94 -4.45
C LEU A 69 -16.52 16.06 -4.61
N VAL A 70 -16.45 15.27 -5.69
CA VAL A 70 -15.35 14.31 -5.87
C VAL A 70 -14.01 15.02 -6.08
N ILE A 71 -14.00 16.11 -6.84
CA ILE A 71 -12.77 16.87 -7.12
C ILE A 71 -12.32 17.64 -5.86
N SER A 72 -13.22 18.31 -5.15
CA SER A 72 -12.85 19.03 -3.93
C SER A 72 -12.35 18.08 -2.85
N ASN A 73 -13.05 16.96 -2.65
CA ASN A 73 -12.64 15.90 -1.73
C ASN A 73 -11.24 15.38 -2.05
N PHE A 74 -10.95 15.09 -3.33
CA PHE A 74 -9.64 14.60 -3.73
C PHE A 74 -8.52 15.65 -3.54
N LEU A 75 -8.77 16.90 -3.93
CA LEU A 75 -7.78 17.97 -3.80
C LEU A 75 -7.48 18.30 -2.33
N ILE A 76 -8.49 18.25 -1.47
CA ILE A 76 -8.33 18.44 -0.03
C ILE A 76 -7.64 17.23 0.59
N GLY A 77 -7.96 16.00 0.16
CA GLY A 77 -7.37 14.77 0.69
C GLY A 77 -5.86 14.65 0.44
N ILE A 78 -5.37 15.04 -0.74
CA ILE A 78 -3.94 14.93 -1.12
C ILE A 78 -2.97 15.46 -0.07
N PRO A 79 -3.03 16.73 0.38
CA PRO A 79 -2.07 17.26 1.36
C PRO A 79 -2.14 16.54 2.71
N TYR A 80 -3.35 16.16 3.17
CA TYR A 80 -3.49 15.43 4.42
C TYR A 80 -2.92 14.01 4.34
N LEU A 81 -3.19 13.28 3.25
CA LEU A 81 -2.63 11.95 3.04
C LEU A 81 -1.11 11.99 2.88
N PHE A 82 -0.57 13.02 2.24
CA PHE A 82 0.86 13.22 2.12
C PHE A 82 1.53 13.47 3.47
N LEU A 83 0.92 14.30 4.33
CA LEU A 83 1.40 14.52 5.69
C LEU A 83 1.37 13.22 6.53
N ILE A 84 0.31 12.42 6.39
CA ILE A 84 0.21 11.11 7.05
C ILE A 84 1.32 10.17 6.57
N ALA A 85 1.53 10.08 5.25
CA ALA A 85 2.56 9.23 4.65
C ALA A 85 3.97 9.61 5.12
N ILE A 86 4.30 10.91 5.13
CA ILE A 86 5.59 11.41 5.63
C ILE A 86 5.74 11.11 7.11
N THR A 87 4.74 11.42 7.93
CA THR A 87 4.84 11.26 9.39
C THR A 87 5.02 9.78 9.76
N PHE A 88 4.27 8.89 9.11
CA PHE A 88 4.44 7.46 9.29
C PHE A 88 5.83 7.00 8.89
N SER A 89 6.27 7.37 7.69
CA SER A 89 7.58 6.98 7.15
C SER A 89 8.73 7.53 7.98
N ALA A 90 8.65 8.77 8.45
CA ALA A 90 9.68 9.39 9.29
C ALA A 90 9.87 8.70 10.64
N ILE A 91 8.87 7.95 11.12
CA ILE A 91 8.97 7.18 12.36
C ILE A 91 9.39 5.74 12.04
N SER A 92 8.60 5.03 11.22
CA SER A 92 8.80 3.61 10.96
C SER A 92 10.08 3.31 10.19
N TYR A 93 10.43 4.15 9.21
CA TYR A 93 11.58 3.89 8.34
C TYR A 93 12.91 3.91 9.10
N TRP A 94 13.09 4.93 9.94
CA TRP A 94 14.31 5.14 10.70
C TRP A 94 14.42 4.19 11.91
N LEU A 95 13.30 3.86 12.56
CA LEU A 95 13.27 2.90 13.66
C LEU A 95 13.63 1.48 13.19
N SER A 96 13.16 1.08 12.01
CA SER A 96 13.41 -0.25 11.46
C SER A 96 14.76 -0.44 10.75
N ASN A 97 15.55 0.64 10.61
CA ASN A 97 16.87 0.60 9.97
C ASN A 97 16.83 0.10 8.50
N PHE A 98 15.83 0.57 7.76
CA PHE A 98 15.80 0.45 6.30
C PHE A 98 16.95 1.22 5.64
N ARG A 99 17.16 1.03 4.34
CA ARG A 99 18.29 1.63 3.59
C ARG A 99 18.45 3.14 3.88
N PRO A 100 19.56 3.61 4.48
CA PRO A 100 19.68 5.00 4.94
C PRO A 100 20.07 5.97 3.82
N THR A 101 19.39 5.90 2.68
CA THR A 101 19.65 6.78 1.52
C THR A 101 18.41 7.60 1.18
N ALA A 102 18.61 8.86 0.76
CA ALA A 102 17.50 9.78 0.52
C ALA A 102 16.58 9.30 -0.61
N ASP A 103 17.13 8.71 -1.67
CA ASP A 103 16.37 8.11 -2.78
C ASP A 103 15.44 6.99 -2.29
N ALA A 104 15.92 6.15 -1.37
CA ALA A 104 15.13 5.03 -0.83
C ALA A 104 14.02 5.52 0.11
N PHE A 105 14.28 6.55 0.91
CA PHE A 105 13.28 7.16 1.79
C PHE A 105 12.14 7.82 1.00
N PHE A 106 12.45 8.65 0.00
CA PHE A 106 11.41 9.30 -0.81
C PHE A 106 10.63 8.30 -1.66
N THR A 107 11.28 7.24 -2.13
CA THR A 107 10.61 6.12 -2.80
C THR A 107 9.62 5.42 -1.88
N TRP A 108 10.01 5.16 -0.62
CA TRP A 108 9.13 4.59 0.38
C TRP A 108 7.92 5.49 0.66
N VAL A 109 8.14 6.79 0.89
CA VAL A 109 7.07 7.77 1.12
C VAL A 109 6.11 7.82 -0.07
N MET A 110 6.62 7.80 -1.30
CA MET A 110 5.81 7.78 -2.51
C MET A 110 4.89 6.56 -2.56
N TRP A 111 5.41 5.36 -2.27
CA TRP A 111 4.59 4.14 -2.24
C TRP A 111 3.54 4.17 -1.15
N VAL A 112 3.88 4.61 0.08
CA VAL A 112 2.89 4.79 1.17
C VAL A 112 1.81 5.80 0.77
N PHE A 113 2.19 6.88 0.11
CA PHE A 113 1.25 7.91 -0.33
C PHE A 113 0.28 7.40 -1.41
N LEU A 114 0.79 6.69 -2.43
CA LEU A 114 -0.04 6.08 -3.47
C LEU A 114 -0.98 5.01 -2.89
N ASP A 115 -0.51 4.26 -1.91
CA ASP A 115 -1.29 3.25 -1.18
C ASP A 115 -2.49 3.90 -0.46
N LEU A 116 -2.23 4.96 0.31
CA LEU A 116 -3.28 5.73 1.00
C LEU A 116 -4.29 6.35 0.04
N LEU A 117 -3.84 6.92 -1.10
CA LEU A 117 -4.72 7.48 -2.12
C LEU A 117 -5.63 6.41 -2.75
N ALA A 118 -5.08 5.22 -3.02
CA ALA A 118 -5.85 4.11 -3.57
C ALA A 118 -6.88 3.59 -2.55
N ALA A 119 -6.47 3.42 -1.29
CA ALA A 119 -7.34 2.98 -0.21
C ALA A 119 -8.49 3.97 0.06
N GLU A 120 -8.21 5.27 0.09
CA GLU A 120 -9.24 6.32 0.22
C GLU A 120 -10.20 6.31 -0.97
N SER A 121 -9.68 6.13 -2.19
CA SER A 121 -10.51 6.07 -3.40
C SER A 121 -11.45 4.86 -3.41
N LEU A 122 -11.00 3.72 -2.88
CA LEU A 122 -11.83 2.54 -2.67
C LEU A 122 -12.94 2.81 -1.65
N VAL A 123 -12.63 3.47 -0.53
CA VAL A 123 -13.62 3.88 0.47
C VAL A 123 -14.70 4.76 -0.16
N VAL A 124 -14.29 5.79 -0.91
CA VAL A 124 -15.20 6.70 -1.61
C VAL A 124 -16.13 5.94 -2.58
N LEU A 125 -15.59 5.01 -3.37
CA LEU A 125 -16.37 4.19 -4.29
C LEU A 125 -17.42 3.34 -3.54
N VAL A 126 -16.99 2.57 -2.54
CA VAL A 126 -17.88 1.66 -1.81
C VAL A 126 -18.96 2.44 -1.07
N THR A 127 -18.61 3.56 -0.44
CA THR A 127 -19.55 4.39 0.29
C THR A 127 -20.50 5.18 -0.62
N ALA A 128 -20.07 5.55 -1.82
CA ALA A 128 -20.98 6.06 -2.85
C ALA A 128 -22.02 5.01 -3.28
N LEU A 129 -21.60 3.74 -3.43
CA LEU A 129 -22.47 2.62 -3.80
C LEU A 129 -23.39 2.15 -2.66
N PHE A 130 -22.94 2.21 -1.41
CA PHE A 130 -23.68 1.72 -0.24
C PHE A 130 -23.60 2.73 0.91
N PRO A 131 -24.47 3.76 0.96
CA PRO A 131 -24.44 4.83 1.96
C PRO A 131 -25.04 4.36 3.31
N SER A 132 -24.64 3.17 3.75
CA SER A 132 -24.89 2.63 5.08
C SER A 132 -23.53 2.44 5.74
N PHE A 133 -23.37 3.01 6.94
CA PHE A 133 -22.11 2.92 7.69
C PHE A 133 -21.66 1.48 7.89
N VAL A 134 -22.55 0.61 8.37
CA VAL A 134 -22.23 -0.80 8.66
C VAL A 134 -21.86 -1.57 7.39
N VAL A 135 -22.63 -1.38 6.31
CA VAL A 135 -22.41 -2.11 5.04
C VAL A 135 -21.13 -1.62 4.36
N SER A 136 -20.91 -0.31 4.29
CA SER A 136 -19.67 0.27 3.76
C SER A 136 -18.45 -0.23 4.51
N LEU A 137 -18.47 -0.14 5.84
CA LEU A 137 -17.36 -0.55 6.69
C LEU A 137 -17.01 -2.03 6.45
N ALA A 138 -18.03 -2.90 6.43
CA ALA A 138 -17.84 -4.34 6.19
C ALA A 138 -17.28 -4.63 4.79
N LEU A 139 -17.80 -3.97 3.75
CA LEU A 139 -17.35 -4.18 2.37
C LEU A 139 -15.92 -3.66 2.13
N VAL A 140 -15.57 -2.49 2.65
CA VAL A 140 -14.19 -1.97 2.53
C VAL A 140 -13.22 -2.86 3.31
N ALA A 141 -13.58 -3.28 4.53
CA ALA A 141 -12.75 -4.19 5.32
C ALA A 141 -12.56 -5.55 4.62
N PHE A 142 -13.63 -6.10 4.03
CA PHE A 142 -13.57 -7.32 3.24
C PHE A 142 -12.68 -7.16 2.00
N ALA A 143 -12.82 -6.06 1.25
CA ALA A 143 -12.00 -5.78 0.09
C ALA A 143 -10.51 -5.66 0.45
N ASN A 144 -10.18 -4.92 1.52
CA ASN A 144 -8.80 -4.83 2.02
C ASN A 144 -8.25 -6.18 2.51
N GLY A 145 -9.06 -6.99 3.20
CA GLY A 145 -8.64 -8.34 3.59
C GLY A 145 -8.38 -9.26 2.40
N LEU A 146 -9.17 -9.12 1.32
CA LEU A 146 -8.94 -9.84 0.07
C LEU A 146 -7.62 -9.39 -0.58
N TRP A 147 -7.37 -8.09 -0.65
CA TRP A 147 -6.11 -7.52 -1.15
C TRP A 147 -4.89 -8.01 -0.38
N MET A 148 -4.95 -7.98 0.95
CA MET A 148 -3.88 -8.53 1.80
C MET A 148 -3.56 -10.01 1.52
N SER A 149 -4.56 -10.78 1.09
CA SER A 149 -4.39 -12.20 0.78
C SER A 149 -3.75 -12.44 -0.60
N VAL A 150 -3.99 -11.54 -1.56
CA VAL A 150 -3.52 -11.69 -2.95
C VAL A 150 -2.34 -10.78 -3.30
N ASN A 151 -1.85 -9.94 -2.39
CA ASN A 151 -0.79 -8.97 -2.68
C ASN A 151 0.60 -9.58 -2.99
N GLY A 152 0.77 -10.89 -2.83
CA GLY A 152 2.01 -11.61 -3.15
C GLY A 152 2.90 -11.91 -1.93
N PHE A 153 2.56 -11.41 -0.73
CA PHE A 153 3.27 -11.76 0.50
C PHE A 153 2.73 -13.06 1.13
N MET A 154 1.43 -13.14 1.42
CA MET A 154 0.83 -14.32 2.07
C MET A 154 0.84 -15.55 1.16
N VAL A 155 0.53 -15.34 -0.13
CA VAL A 155 0.57 -16.36 -1.16
C VAL A 155 1.37 -15.82 -2.33
N GLN A 156 2.45 -16.51 -2.68
CA GLN A 156 3.32 -16.10 -3.77
C GLN A 156 2.56 -16.16 -5.12
N PRO A 157 2.81 -15.22 -6.06
CA PRO A 157 2.10 -15.17 -7.35
C PRO A 157 2.34 -16.40 -8.25
N THR A 158 3.36 -17.21 -7.94
CA THR A 158 3.73 -18.45 -8.63
C THR A 158 2.79 -19.62 -8.30
N ILE A 159 2.29 -19.68 -7.06
CA ILE A 159 1.42 -20.75 -6.55
C ILE A 159 -0.06 -20.34 -6.53
N LEU A 160 -0.37 -19.07 -6.76
CA LEU A 160 -1.72 -18.54 -6.68
C LEU A 160 -2.61 -19.13 -7.79
N ASN A 161 -3.81 -19.56 -7.41
CA ASN A 161 -4.82 -20.09 -8.33
C ASN A 161 -5.13 -19.07 -9.45
N VAL A 162 -5.30 -19.56 -10.67
CA VAL A 162 -5.56 -18.80 -11.91
C VAL A 162 -6.67 -17.76 -11.73
N PHE A 163 -7.76 -18.12 -11.04
CA PHE A 163 -8.86 -17.20 -10.76
C PHE A 163 -8.40 -15.98 -9.94
N TYR A 164 -7.76 -16.21 -8.79
CA TYR A 164 -7.29 -15.13 -7.92
C TYR A 164 -6.15 -14.32 -8.55
N LYS A 165 -5.33 -14.96 -9.39
CA LYS A 165 -4.25 -14.30 -10.11
C LYS A 165 -4.75 -13.31 -11.15
N TYR A 166 -5.70 -13.69 -12.00
CA TYR A 166 -6.15 -12.80 -13.06
C TYR A 166 -7.24 -11.82 -12.62
N VAL A 167 -8.12 -12.21 -11.70
CA VAL A 167 -9.25 -11.37 -11.28
C VAL A 167 -8.85 -10.38 -10.20
N PHE A 168 -8.01 -10.79 -9.24
CA PHE A 168 -7.74 -10.00 -8.04
C PHE A 168 -6.30 -9.47 -8.00
N HIS A 169 -5.29 -10.31 -8.23
CA HIS A 169 -3.89 -9.92 -8.04
C HIS A 169 -3.42 -8.76 -8.94
N TYR A 170 -3.93 -8.63 -10.18
CA TYR A 170 -3.58 -7.50 -11.06
C TYR A 170 -4.40 -6.23 -10.79
N TRP A 171 -5.55 -6.35 -10.14
CA TRP A 171 -6.36 -5.20 -9.74
C TRP A 171 -5.97 -4.66 -8.36
N ASP A 172 -5.36 -5.51 -7.55
CA ASP A 172 -4.89 -5.18 -6.22
C ASP A 172 -3.81 -4.08 -6.26
N TYR A 173 -4.11 -2.94 -5.65
CA TYR A 173 -3.16 -1.84 -5.52
C TYR A 173 -2.06 -2.16 -4.49
N GLN A 174 -2.35 -2.93 -3.44
CA GLN A 174 -1.39 -3.30 -2.39
C GLN A 174 -0.28 -4.18 -2.94
N LYS A 175 -0.58 -4.99 -3.96
CA LYS A 175 0.40 -5.79 -4.71
C LYS A 175 1.52 -4.92 -5.29
N TYR A 176 1.16 -3.83 -5.95
CA TYR A 176 2.15 -2.94 -6.60
C TYR A 176 2.97 -2.17 -5.57
N VAL A 177 2.34 -1.74 -4.48
CA VAL A 177 3.00 -1.08 -3.35
C VAL A 177 4.00 -2.02 -2.70
N PHE A 178 3.58 -3.24 -2.37
CA PHE A 178 4.44 -4.25 -1.74
C PHE A 178 5.63 -4.61 -2.63
N GLU A 179 5.40 -4.91 -3.91
CA GLU A 179 6.46 -5.19 -4.89
C GLU A 179 7.43 -3.99 -5.03
N GLY A 180 6.89 -2.76 -5.09
CA GLY A 180 7.69 -1.54 -5.18
C GLY A 180 8.57 -1.29 -3.96
N MET A 181 8.04 -1.51 -2.76
CA MET A 181 8.79 -1.40 -1.49
C MET A 181 9.83 -2.51 -1.35
N MET A 182 9.51 -3.74 -1.76
CA MET A 182 10.45 -4.86 -1.82
C MET A 182 11.64 -4.55 -2.72
N VAL A 183 11.39 -4.06 -3.94
CA VAL A 183 12.44 -3.67 -4.89
C VAL A 183 13.30 -2.53 -4.35
N ASN A 184 12.70 -1.58 -3.63
CA ASN A 184 13.42 -0.45 -3.02
C ASN A 184 14.42 -0.91 -1.94
N GLU A 185 14.02 -1.85 -1.08
CA GLU A 185 14.87 -2.32 0.02
C GLU A 185 15.88 -3.40 -0.44
N PHE A 186 15.39 -4.44 -1.12
CA PHE A 186 16.21 -5.60 -1.50
C PHE A 186 16.94 -5.40 -2.84
N GLY A 187 16.59 -4.41 -3.65
CA GLY A 187 17.21 -4.21 -4.97
C GLY A 187 18.69 -3.83 -4.92
N TYR A 188 19.12 -3.18 -3.84
CA TYR A 188 20.47 -2.59 -3.72
C TYR A 188 21.26 -3.05 -2.49
N ARG A 189 20.64 -3.83 -1.60
CA ARG A 189 21.25 -4.26 -0.33
C ARG A 189 21.79 -5.69 -0.44
N SER A 190 22.94 -5.93 0.20
CA SER A 190 23.50 -7.27 0.41
C SER A 190 23.43 -7.64 1.88
N TYR A 191 23.13 -8.90 2.18
CA TYR A 191 23.00 -9.43 3.54
C TYR A 191 24.14 -10.40 3.84
N SER A 192 24.67 -10.41 5.05
CA SER A 192 25.71 -11.36 5.47
C SER A 192 25.11 -12.73 5.79
N CYS A 193 25.78 -13.81 5.38
CA CYS A 193 25.42 -15.19 5.74
C CYS A 193 26.01 -15.63 7.10
N GLY A 194 26.74 -14.74 7.78
CA GLY A 194 27.46 -15.05 9.02
C GLY A 194 28.78 -15.79 8.79
N ASP A 195 29.52 -16.03 9.88
CA ASP A 195 30.90 -16.56 9.84
C ASP A 195 31.01 -18.00 9.29
N SER A 196 29.91 -18.75 9.29
CA SER A 196 29.85 -20.13 8.77
C SER A 196 29.55 -20.21 7.27
N CYS A 197 29.34 -19.07 6.59
CA CYS A 197 29.05 -18.97 5.15
C CYS A 197 27.88 -19.85 4.66
N GLN A 198 26.98 -20.28 5.54
CA GLN A 198 25.77 -21.01 5.18
C GLN A 198 24.65 -20.03 4.85
N CYS A 199 24.48 -19.73 3.57
CA CYS A 199 23.46 -18.80 3.09
C CYS A 199 22.08 -19.49 2.95
N MET A 200 21.04 -18.85 3.47
CA MET A 200 19.63 -19.26 3.31
C MET A 200 19.18 -19.24 1.84
N TYR A 201 19.77 -18.35 1.03
CA TYR A 201 19.53 -18.25 -0.41
C TYR A 201 20.86 -18.31 -1.15
N VAL A 202 20.97 -19.21 -2.13
CA VAL A 202 22.15 -19.29 -3.01
C VAL A 202 22.03 -18.19 -4.06
N THR A 203 22.96 -17.23 -4.05
CA THR A 203 22.96 -16.08 -4.97
C THR A 203 24.35 -15.89 -5.58
N GLU A 204 24.48 -14.99 -6.56
CA GLU A 204 25.76 -14.69 -7.24
C GLU A 204 26.87 -14.22 -6.28
N LEU A 205 26.53 -13.80 -5.07
CA LEU A 205 27.49 -13.40 -4.02
C LEU A 205 27.76 -14.49 -2.96
N ALA A 206 27.27 -15.71 -3.18
CA ALA A 206 27.46 -16.83 -2.25
C ALA A 206 28.94 -17.10 -1.94
N ASP A 207 29.83 -16.91 -2.92
CA ASP A 207 31.28 -17.09 -2.77
C ASP A 207 31.92 -16.07 -1.79
N GLN A 208 31.24 -14.96 -1.53
CA GLN A 208 31.67 -13.91 -0.60
C GLN A 208 30.94 -13.99 0.75
N CYS A 209 30.22 -15.10 1.00
CA CYS A 209 29.38 -15.30 2.18
C CYS A 209 28.31 -14.19 2.34
N ARG A 210 27.78 -13.71 1.21
CA ARG A 210 26.76 -12.66 1.15
C ARG A 210 25.58 -13.08 0.26
N ILE A 211 24.40 -12.64 0.64
CA ILE A 211 23.17 -12.78 -0.14
C ILE A 211 22.91 -11.46 -0.85
N ALA A 212 22.90 -11.49 -2.18
CA ALA A 212 22.41 -10.37 -2.97
C ALA A 212 20.89 -10.26 -2.78
N GLY A 213 20.37 -9.09 -2.39
CA GLY A 213 18.92 -8.89 -2.24
C GLY A 213 18.14 -9.09 -3.55
N THR A 214 18.81 -8.98 -4.71
CA THR A 214 18.25 -9.36 -6.02
C THR A 214 17.89 -10.84 -6.11
N GLY A 215 18.59 -11.72 -5.38
CA GLY A 215 18.24 -13.14 -5.26
C GLY A 215 16.97 -13.36 -4.44
N VAL A 216 16.77 -12.57 -3.39
CA VAL A 216 15.51 -12.56 -2.61
C VAL A 216 14.37 -12.10 -3.52
N LEU A 217 14.54 -11.03 -4.29
CA LEU A 217 13.53 -10.56 -5.24
C LEU A 217 13.15 -11.61 -6.29
N LYS A 218 14.14 -12.35 -6.83
CA LYS A 218 13.90 -13.46 -7.78
C LYS A 218 13.05 -14.57 -7.16
N GLN A 219 13.23 -14.88 -5.88
CA GLN A 219 12.41 -15.88 -5.17
C GLN A 219 10.93 -15.47 -5.09
N TYR A 220 10.66 -14.17 -4.94
CA TYR A 220 9.30 -13.62 -4.99
C TYR A 220 8.79 -13.38 -6.42
N GLY A 221 9.64 -13.57 -7.45
CA GLY A 221 9.31 -13.33 -8.85
C GLY A 221 9.32 -11.85 -9.26
N TYR A 222 9.94 -10.98 -8.47
CA TYR A 222 9.99 -9.53 -8.70
C TYR A 222 11.25 -9.13 -9.48
N GLY A 223 11.07 -8.27 -10.49
CA GLY A 223 12.15 -7.75 -11.32
C GLY A 223 12.47 -6.29 -11.00
N THR A 224 13.76 -5.93 -11.02
CA THR A 224 14.21 -4.54 -10.94
C THR A 224 13.99 -3.85 -12.30
N GLY A 225 13.36 -2.67 -12.31
CA GLY A 225 13.22 -1.84 -13.53
C GLY A 225 11.80 -1.54 -14.04
N LYS A 226 10.75 -2.17 -13.48
CA LYS A 226 9.34 -1.89 -13.86
C LYS A 226 8.64 -0.87 -12.96
N MET A 227 9.41 -0.14 -12.14
CA MET A 227 8.89 0.76 -11.12
C MET A 227 7.96 1.85 -11.68
N ALA A 228 8.37 2.51 -12.77
CA ALA A 228 7.55 3.55 -13.41
C ALA A 228 6.24 2.99 -13.99
N GLN A 229 6.28 1.76 -14.53
CA GLN A 229 5.08 1.08 -15.01
C GLN A 229 4.12 0.77 -13.85
N HIS A 230 4.63 0.32 -12.71
CA HIS A 230 3.82 0.01 -11.53
C HIS A 230 3.18 1.28 -10.94
N VAL A 231 3.93 2.39 -10.89
CA VAL A 231 3.38 3.69 -10.50
C VAL A 231 2.27 4.14 -11.46
N GLY A 232 2.47 4.00 -12.77
CA GLY A 232 1.45 4.31 -13.77
C GLY A 232 0.18 3.47 -13.64
N ILE A 233 0.32 2.17 -13.35
CA ILE A 233 -0.82 1.28 -13.09
C ILE A 233 -1.57 1.72 -11.82
N MET A 234 -0.86 2.03 -10.74
CA MET A 234 -1.48 2.53 -9.51
C MET A 234 -2.28 3.81 -9.72
N ILE A 235 -1.71 4.79 -10.41
CA ILE A 235 -2.42 6.04 -10.74
C ILE A 235 -3.68 5.73 -11.56
N SER A 236 -3.60 4.77 -12.47
CA SER A 236 -4.75 4.33 -13.27
C SER A 236 -5.84 3.66 -12.43
N ILE A 237 -5.46 2.83 -11.44
CA ILE A 237 -6.40 2.21 -10.49
C ILE A 237 -7.08 3.30 -9.62
N ILE A 238 -6.31 4.25 -9.10
CA ILE A 238 -6.83 5.39 -8.31
C ILE A 238 -7.85 6.19 -9.13
N ALA A 239 -7.48 6.56 -10.35
CA ALA A 239 -8.37 7.28 -11.27
C ALA A 239 -9.62 6.45 -11.58
N GLY A 240 -9.47 5.15 -11.83
CA GLY A 240 -10.58 4.23 -12.07
C GLY A 240 -11.57 4.19 -10.90
N TYR A 241 -11.09 4.07 -9.66
CA TYR A 241 -11.94 4.10 -8.48
C TYR A 241 -12.65 5.44 -8.29
N ARG A 242 -11.96 6.56 -8.51
CA ARG A 242 -12.57 7.90 -8.41
C ARG A 242 -13.61 8.15 -9.48
N ILE A 243 -13.36 7.74 -10.72
CA ILE A 243 -14.33 7.83 -11.83
C ILE A 243 -15.54 6.93 -11.55
N ALA A 244 -15.32 5.69 -11.11
CA ALA A 244 -16.41 4.79 -10.74
C ALA A 244 -17.25 5.34 -9.58
N GLY A 245 -16.60 5.95 -8.57
CA GLY A 245 -17.28 6.61 -7.46
C GLY A 245 -18.11 7.80 -7.92
N TRP A 246 -17.57 8.62 -8.84
CA TRP A 246 -18.31 9.71 -9.46
C TRP A 246 -19.52 9.22 -10.26
N ILE A 247 -19.38 8.16 -11.06
CA ILE A 247 -20.48 7.55 -11.79
C ILE A 247 -21.56 7.04 -10.82
N ALA A 248 -21.16 6.36 -9.73
CA ALA A 248 -22.08 5.87 -8.71
C ALA A 248 -22.89 7.02 -8.07
N LEU A 249 -22.24 8.14 -7.76
CA LEU A 249 -22.89 9.34 -7.24
C LEU A 249 -23.82 10.01 -8.26
N LYS A 250 -23.50 9.95 -9.55
CA LYS A 250 -24.32 10.54 -10.61
C LYS A 250 -25.56 9.70 -10.95
N LEU A 251 -25.43 8.37 -10.92
CA LEU A 251 -26.53 7.44 -11.22
C LEU A 251 -27.54 7.35 -10.09
N ARG A 252 -27.12 7.54 -8.83
CA ARG A 252 -28.02 7.67 -7.69
C ARG A 252 -28.42 9.12 -7.48
N LYS A 253 -29.59 9.46 -7.99
CA LYS A 253 -30.34 10.66 -7.59
C LYS A 253 -30.85 10.51 -6.16
#